data_AF-A0A2H0Z1K5-F1
#
_entry.id   AF-A0A2H0Z1K5-F1
#
_cell.length_a   1.000
_cell.length_b   1.000
_cell.length_c   1.000
_cell.angle_alpha   90.00
_cell.angle_beta   90.00
_cell.angle_gamma   90.00
#
_symmetry.space_group_name_H-M   'P 1'
#
loop_
_entity.id
_entity.type
_entity.pdbx_description
1 polymer ?
#
loop_
_entity_poly.entity_id
_entity_poly.type
_entity_poly.pdbx_seq_one_letter_code
_entity_poly.pdbx_strand_id
1 'polypeptide(L)'
;MKSFENDYFLDQPVSQKLLIAVRMLGEFKGKESLFRDQFPEVLKTLQQTAIIQSTESSNRIEGIFVPEKRIRLIVAQNVKPLNRPEEEVAGYKDILNDIHTNASKNKLTPNLI
;
A
#
# COMPACT_ATOMS: atom_id res chain seq x y z
N MET A 1 -12.36 -19.78 2.37
CA MET A 1 -12.30 -18.88 3.54
C MET A 1 -13.69 -18.29 3.71
N LYS A 2 -14.36 -18.44 4.87
CA LYS A 2 -15.75 -17.97 5.06
C LYS A 2 -15.94 -16.47 4.80
N SER A 3 -14.87 -15.71 4.91
CA SER A 3 -14.76 -14.28 4.60
C SER A 3 -15.02 -13.90 3.13
N PHE A 4 -15.14 -14.86 2.20
CA PHE A 4 -15.50 -14.55 0.80
C PHE A 4 -16.96 -14.92 0.46
N GLU A 5 -17.76 -15.33 1.45
CA GLU A 5 -19.19 -15.60 1.27
C GLU A 5 -19.97 -14.28 1.39
N ASN A 6 -20.87 -14.01 0.43
CA ASN A 6 -21.52 -12.70 0.22
C ASN A 6 -22.21 -12.12 1.47
N ASP A 7 -22.69 -12.98 2.38
CA ASP A 7 -23.46 -12.55 3.55
C ASP A 7 -22.63 -12.52 4.84
N TYR A 8 -21.42 -13.10 4.85
CA TYR A 8 -20.60 -13.22 6.05
C TYR A 8 -20.28 -11.86 6.68
N PHE A 9 -20.02 -10.84 5.87
CA PHE A 9 -19.75 -9.48 6.34
C PHE A 9 -21.00 -8.70 6.74
N LEU A 10 -22.17 -9.04 6.17
CA LEU A 10 -23.44 -8.37 6.49
C LEU A 10 -23.93 -8.74 7.89
N ASP A 11 -23.62 -9.95 8.34
CA ASP A 11 -24.00 -10.47 9.65
C ASP A 11 -22.98 -10.15 10.76
N GLN A 12 -21.87 -9.46 10.45
CA GLN A 12 -20.89 -9.09 11.48
C GLN A 12 -21.37 -7.88 12.30
N PRO A 13 -21.53 -8.02 13.63
CA PRO A 13 -21.91 -6.89 14.46
C PRO A 13 -20.80 -5.85 14.48
N VAL A 14 -21.18 -4.59 14.31
CA VAL A 14 -20.25 -3.47 14.45
C VAL A 14 -19.88 -3.31 15.92
N SER A 15 -18.72 -3.86 16.29
CA SER A 15 -18.22 -3.77 17.67
C SER A 15 -17.88 -2.32 18.05
N GLN A 16 -18.00 -1.99 19.35
CA GLN A 16 -17.56 -0.71 19.88
C GLN A 16 -16.08 -0.42 19.55
N LYS A 17 -15.23 -1.45 19.55
CA LYS A 17 -13.81 -1.35 19.17
C LYS A 17 -13.64 -0.90 17.72
N LEU A 18 -14.45 -1.44 16.80
CA LEU A 18 -14.45 -1.03 15.39
C LEU A 18 -14.89 0.43 15.24
N LEU A 19 -15.96 0.83 15.94
CA LEU A 19 -16.42 2.23 15.93
C LEU A 19 -15.34 3.19 16.41
N ILE A 20 -14.66 2.85 17.52
CA ILE A 20 -13.56 3.66 18.05
C ILE A 20 -12.42 3.75 17.02
N ALA A 21 -12.05 2.64 16.38
CA ALA A 21 -11.01 2.64 15.35
C ALA A 21 -11.36 3.52 14.14
N VAL A 22 -12.59 3.41 13.63
CA VAL A 22 -13.09 4.25 12.52
C VAL A 22 -13.07 5.73 12.91
N ARG A 23 -13.52 6.08 14.12
CA ARG A 23 -13.48 7.45 14.63
C ARG A 23 -12.05 8.00 14.67
N MET A 24 -11.11 7.23 15.21
CA MET A 24 -9.70 7.64 15.28
C MET A 24 -9.10 7.84 13.89
N LEU A 25 -9.36 6.93 12.93
CA LEU A 25 -8.91 7.08 11.55
C LEU A 25 -9.45 8.37 10.91
N GLY A 26 -10.72 8.70 11.17
CA GLY A 26 -11.32 9.96 10.72
C GLY A 26 -10.63 11.19 11.28
N GLU A 27 -10.33 11.20 12.58
CA GLU A 27 -9.61 12.31 13.24
C GLU A 27 -8.21 12.50 12.66
N PHE A 28 -7.46 11.42 12.44
CA PHE A 28 -6.11 11.49 11.86
C PHE A 28 -6.14 11.88 10.38
N LYS A 29 -7.13 11.43 9.60
CA LYS A 29 -7.35 11.89 8.22
C LYS A 29 -7.62 13.40 8.17
N GLY A 30 -8.39 13.92 9.13
CA GLY A 30 -8.59 15.37 9.27
C GLY A 30 -7.29 16.11 9.52
N LYS A 31 -6.46 15.62 10.46
CA LYS A 31 -5.13 16.20 10.76
C LYS A 31 -4.18 16.12 9.58
N GLU A 32 -4.20 15.03 8.82
CA GLU A 32 -3.37 14.86 7.62
C GLU A 32 -3.57 16.00 6.62
N SER A 33 -4.81 16.48 6.44
CA SER A 33 -5.09 17.61 5.54
C SER A 33 -4.27 18.86 5.88
N LEU A 34 -4.14 19.19 7.17
CA LEU A 34 -3.33 20.30 7.65
C LEU A 34 -1.83 20.09 7.38
N PHE A 35 -1.34 18.85 7.57
CA PHE A 35 0.06 18.52 7.31
C PHE A 35 0.42 18.60 5.83
N ARG A 36 -0.53 18.32 4.92
CA ARG A 36 -0.31 18.50 3.47
C ARG A 36 0.03 19.93 3.12
N ASP A 37 -0.61 20.88 3.78
CA ASP A 37 -0.37 22.31 3.54
C ASP A 37 0.90 22.80 4.26
N GLN A 38 1.14 22.34 5.49
CA GLN A 38 2.23 22.87 6.32
C GLN A 38 3.59 22.17 6.13
N PHE A 39 3.58 20.86 5.84
CA PHE A 39 4.79 20.02 5.81
C PHE A 39 4.84 19.08 4.59
N PRO A 40 4.69 19.61 3.36
CA PRO A 40 4.62 18.78 2.15
C PRO A 40 5.89 17.93 1.92
N GLU A 41 7.08 18.47 2.20
CA GLU A 41 8.33 17.73 2.01
C GLU A 41 8.49 16.57 2.99
N VAL A 42 8.06 16.75 4.25
CA VAL A 42 8.08 15.67 5.25
C VAL A 42 7.14 14.54 4.82
N LEU A 43 5.94 14.89 4.36
CA LEU A 43 4.98 13.90 3.87
C LEU A 43 5.50 13.17 2.63
N LYS A 44 6.21 13.86 1.73
CA LYS A 44 6.85 13.24 0.57
C LYS A 44 7.92 12.22 0.99
N THR A 45 8.76 12.53 1.97
CA THR A 45 9.74 11.57 2.52
C THR A 45 9.07 10.37 3.19
N LEU A 46 8.00 10.60 3.96
CA LEU A 46 7.23 9.53 4.59
C LEU A 46 6.57 8.63 3.54
N GLN A 47 6.00 9.21 2.48
CA GLN A 47 5.43 8.46 1.37
C GLN A 47 6.46 7.57 0.68
N GLN A 48 7.66 8.10 0.38
CA GLN A 48 8.74 7.30 -0.22
C GLN A 48 9.14 6.13 0.68
N THR A 49 9.23 6.36 1.99
CA THR A 49 9.53 5.31 2.97
C THR A 49 8.43 4.26 3.02
N ALA A 50 7.17 4.69 3.04
CA ALA A 50 6.01 3.81 3.06
C ALA A 50 5.95 2.91 1.81
N ILE A 51 6.25 3.45 0.62
CA ILE A 51 6.30 2.67 -0.61
C ILE A 51 7.37 1.56 -0.52
N ILE A 52 8.59 1.90 -0.07
CA ILE A 52 9.68 0.92 0.10
C ILE A 52 9.27 -0.20 1.07
N GLN A 53 8.72 0.17 2.23
CA GLN A 53 8.31 -0.79 3.26
C GLN A 53 7.12 -1.65 2.81
N SER A 54 6.18 -1.07 2.06
CA SER A 54 5.03 -1.77 1.50
C SER A 54 5.49 -2.82 0.49
N THR A 55 6.36 -2.44 -0.46
CA THR A 55 6.92 -3.38 -1.44
C THR A 55 7.67 -4.50 -0.73
N GLU A 56 8.58 -4.18 0.19
CA GLU A 56 9.32 -5.19 0.94
C GLU A 56 8.39 -6.17 1.69
N SER A 57 7.47 -5.63 2.49
CA SER A 57 6.63 -6.44 3.38
C SER A 57 5.67 -7.32 2.59
N SER A 58 5.07 -6.80 1.51
CA SER A 58 4.17 -7.58 0.66
C SER A 58 4.90 -8.69 -0.08
N ASN A 59 6.04 -8.40 -0.70
CA ASN A 59 6.86 -9.45 -1.33
C ASN A 59 7.30 -10.51 -0.30
N ARG A 60 7.65 -10.10 0.92
CA ARG A 60 8.03 -11.03 1.99
C ARG A 60 6.89 -11.96 2.43
N ILE A 61 5.65 -11.47 2.49
CA ILE A 61 4.47 -12.29 2.82
C ILE A 61 4.32 -13.44 1.81
N GLU A 62 4.64 -13.18 0.54
CA GLU A 62 4.63 -14.17 -0.55
C GLU A 62 5.91 -15.03 -0.63
N GLY A 63 6.82 -14.89 0.34
CA GLY A 63 8.08 -15.66 0.40
C GLY A 63 9.20 -15.13 -0.51
N ILE A 64 9.07 -13.91 -1.03
CA ILE A 64 10.07 -13.27 -1.88
C ILE A 64 10.99 -12.42 -0.99
N PHE A 65 12.27 -12.77 -0.94
CA PHE A 65 13.26 -12.10 -0.11
C PHE A 65 14.32 -11.40 -0.96
N VAL A 66 14.46 -10.09 -0.77
CA VAL A 66 15.49 -9.26 -1.40
C VAL A 66 16.15 -8.42 -0.31
N PRO A 67 17.49 -8.24 -0.31
CA PRO A 67 18.17 -7.40 0.67
C PRO A 67 17.63 -5.97 0.66
N GLU A 68 17.41 -5.38 1.83
CA GLU A 68 16.81 -4.03 1.97
C GLU A 68 17.53 -2.96 1.12
N LYS A 69 18.87 -3.01 1.07
CA LYS A 69 19.67 -2.11 0.21
C LYS A 69 19.29 -2.23 -1.27
N ARG A 70 19.04 -3.45 -1.77
CA ARG A 70 18.61 -3.69 -3.16
C ARG A 70 17.18 -3.21 -3.39
N ILE A 71 16.27 -3.46 -2.46
CA ILE A 71 14.88 -2.94 -2.53
C ILE A 71 14.89 -1.41 -2.66
N ARG A 72 15.67 -0.70 -1.83
CA ARG A 72 15.79 0.76 -1.94
C ARG A 72 16.30 1.22 -3.31
N LEU A 73 17.29 0.53 -3.89
CA LEU A 73 17.81 0.86 -5.22
C LEU A 73 16.77 0.64 -6.32
N ILE A 74 16.00 -0.44 -6.25
CA ILE A 74 14.96 -0.76 -7.25
C ILE A 74 13.77 0.21 -7.13
N VAL A 75 13.26 0.38 -5.90
CA VAL A 75 12.06 1.18 -5.62
C VAL A 75 12.34 2.67 -5.76
N ALA A 76 13.42 3.20 -5.17
CA ALA A 76 13.70 4.63 -5.16
C ALA A 76 14.55 5.12 -6.34
N GLN A 77 15.44 4.28 -6.90
CA GLN A 77 16.41 4.69 -7.92
C GLN A 77 16.23 4.02 -9.28
N ASN A 78 15.19 3.18 -9.46
CA ASN A 78 14.92 2.46 -10.73
C ASN A 78 16.11 1.64 -11.26
N VAL A 79 16.92 1.08 -10.36
CA VAL A 79 18.03 0.22 -10.78
C VAL A 79 17.49 -1.07 -11.40
N LYS A 80 18.13 -1.53 -12.49
CA LYS A 80 17.77 -2.77 -13.17
C LYS A 80 17.84 -3.97 -12.19
N PRO A 81 16.78 -4.81 -12.11
CA PRO A 81 16.80 -6.06 -11.38
C PRO A 81 17.91 -7.00 -11.87
N LEU A 82 18.51 -7.74 -10.93
CA LEU A 82 19.60 -8.69 -11.22
C LEU A 82 19.13 -10.14 -11.27
N ASN A 83 17.96 -10.44 -10.70
CA ASN A 83 17.43 -11.79 -10.57
C ASN A 83 15.90 -11.75 -10.45
N ARG A 84 15.28 -12.93 -10.49
CA ARG A 84 13.83 -13.10 -10.43
C ARG A 84 13.16 -12.45 -9.19
N PRO A 85 13.66 -12.64 -7.95
CA PRO A 85 13.12 -11.94 -6.78
C PRO A 85 13.14 -10.40 -6.90
N GLU A 86 14.21 -9.84 -7.46
CA GLU A 86 14.29 -8.40 -7.70
C GLU A 86 13.33 -7.93 -8.80
N GLU A 87 13.08 -8.74 -9.83
CA GLU A 87 12.08 -8.47 -10.86
C GLU A 87 10.66 -8.42 -10.26
N GLU A 88 10.36 -9.32 -9.32
CA GLU A 88 9.05 -9.34 -8.63
C GLU A 88 8.86 -8.12 -7.71
N VAL A 89 9.92 -7.67 -7.03
CA VAL A 89 9.93 -6.41 -6.28
C VAL A 89 9.71 -5.21 -7.21
N ALA A 90 10.37 -5.17 -8.38
CA ALA A 90 10.19 -4.12 -9.36
C ALA A 90 8.75 -4.10 -9.91
N GLY A 91 8.21 -5.26 -10.27
CA GLY A 91 6.84 -5.39 -10.77
C GLY A 91 5.78 -4.95 -9.75
N TYR A 92 5.95 -5.30 -8.47
CA TYR A 92 5.06 -4.85 -7.41
C TYR A 92 5.06 -3.31 -7.30
N LYS A 93 6.25 -2.70 -7.33
CA LYS A 93 6.41 -1.25 -7.30
C LYS A 93 5.74 -0.57 -8.51
N ASP A 94 5.89 -1.14 -9.70
CA ASP A 94 5.28 -0.60 -10.92
C ASP A 94 3.74 -0.64 -10.84
N ILE A 95 3.17 -1.75 -10.39
CA ILE A 95 1.73 -1.89 -10.16
C ILE A 95 1.23 -0.91 -9.09
N LEU A 96 1.94 -0.78 -7.97
CA LEU A 96 1.59 0.17 -6.91
C LEU A 96 1.57 1.60 -7.43
N ASN A 97 2.57 1.98 -8.23
CA ASN A 97 2.64 3.30 -8.86
C ASN A 97 1.51 3.52 -9.87
N ASP A 98 1.16 2.51 -10.66
CA ASP A 98 0.02 2.58 -11.60
C ASP A 98 -1.31 2.78 -10.85
N ILE A 99 -1.56 2.00 -9.79
CA ILE A 99 -2.75 2.14 -8.94
C ILE A 99 -2.89 3.57 -8.42
N HIS A 100 -1.79 4.17 -7.92
CA HIS A 100 -1.83 5.53 -7.39
C HIS A 100 -1.98 6.60 -8.48
N THR A 101 -1.31 6.44 -9.62
CA THR A 101 -1.32 7.42 -10.71
C THR A 101 -2.65 7.41 -11.49
N ASN A 102 -3.23 6.23 -11.69
CA ASN A 102 -4.43 6.00 -12.47
C ASN A 102 -5.67 5.68 -11.62
N ALA A 103 -5.63 5.97 -10.31
CA ALA A 103 -6.70 5.66 -9.36
C ALA A 103 -8.10 6.09 -9.83
N SER A 104 -8.23 7.27 -10.44
CA SER A 104 -9.51 7.80 -10.93
C SER A 104 -10.03 7.09 -12.19
N LYS A 105 -9.16 6.43 -12.94
CA LYS A 105 -9.48 5.70 -14.19
C LYS A 105 -9.70 4.21 -13.94
N ASN A 106 -9.11 3.67 -12.87
CA ASN A 106 -9.18 2.26 -12.52
C ASN A 106 -10.54 1.93 -11.90
N LYS A 107 -11.45 1.40 -12.72
CA LYS A 107 -12.74 0.87 -12.23
C LYS A 107 -12.54 -0.56 -11.72
N LEU A 108 -12.88 -0.79 -10.46
CA LEU A 108 -12.81 -2.13 -9.87
C LEU A 108 -13.76 -3.08 -10.62
N THR A 109 -13.18 -4.02 -11.36
CA THR A 109 -13.88 -5.04 -12.15
C THR A 109 -13.10 -6.35 -12.11
N PRO A 110 -13.72 -7.51 -12.35
CA PRO A 110 -13.01 -8.78 -12.41
C PRO A 110 -11.90 -8.85 -13.48
N ASN A 111 -11.92 -7.98 -14.49
CA ASN A 111 -10.86 -7.92 -15.50
C ASN A 111 -9.65 -7.10 -15.05
N LEU A 112 -9.80 -6.27 -14.01
CA LEU A 112 -8.72 -5.49 -13.42
C LEU A 112 -7.93 -6.30 -12.38
N ILE A 113 -8.57 -7.29 -11.75
CA ILE A 113 -8.02 -8.16 -10.69
C ILE A 113 -7.53 -9.46 -11.33
#